data_AF-A0A4S4KWY0-F1
#
_entry.id   AF-A0A4S4KWY0-F1
#
_cell.length_a   1.000
_cell.length_b   1.000
_cell.length_c   1.000
_cell.angle_alpha   90.00
_cell.angle_beta   90.00
_cell.angle_gamma   90.00
#
_symmetry.space_group_name_H-M   'P 1'
#
loop_
_entity.id
_entity.type
_entity.pdbx_description
1 polymer ?
#
loop_
_entity_poly.entity_id
_entity_poly.type
_entity_poly.pdbx_seq_one_letter_code
_entity_poly.pdbx_strand_id
1 'polypeptide(L)'
;MFTALLVAVFLLVSRISGLSPTFQACQLQKPAGVSPLVGCPAGTILVSQTHSEAVFSSVQKAVLSLPKTGKAVILVEEGEYHETINITRTDPVILLGQLSTHTAFDPAGNASSRNLVQIWDNKFVQTGMDDAQSAMLIVAPSFNASLIGAGPTGAPLQPLFGNVDFKAYNIDFQNRAANFSISQALVTDISYANASFYGCTFASYQDTWYTGRNASTYVVDSVIFGQTDYLFGFGTAWFQNVVLANRACGGGIVAWKGTNLTDAPNNRYGAYISDSTIMRSPDANATTVTAGKCFLGRPWNDLATTVYLNTFMDNSIEAVGFEPFDSSRPVIMNTTFYAEYKSHGPGGNTTLRVSDHILDAAQASDFTIDKVFLEVPKWIDFEYQI
;
A
#
# COMPACT_ATOMS: atom_id res chain seq x y z
N MET A 1 6.55 -61.17 -12.03
CA MET A 1 7.20 -60.02 -12.68
C MET A 1 6.14 -58.92 -12.77
N PHE A 2 6.47 -57.70 -12.36
CA PHE A 2 5.64 -56.49 -12.29
C PHE A 2 4.63 -56.41 -11.14
N THR A 3 4.54 -55.34 -10.34
CA THR A 3 5.47 -54.25 -9.94
C THR A 3 4.77 -53.59 -8.76
N ALA A 4 5.47 -53.32 -7.67
CA ALA A 4 4.95 -52.57 -6.53
C ALA A 4 4.64 -51.13 -6.94
N LEU A 5 3.40 -50.68 -6.71
CA LEU A 5 3.01 -49.28 -6.88
C LEU A 5 3.46 -48.53 -5.61
N LEU A 6 4.57 -47.82 -5.71
CA LEU A 6 5.03 -46.88 -4.69
C LEU A 6 4.07 -45.67 -4.72
N VAL A 7 3.18 -45.57 -3.74
CA VAL A 7 2.40 -44.35 -3.53
C VAL A 7 3.32 -43.35 -2.82
N ALA A 8 3.93 -42.47 -3.61
CA ALA A 8 4.59 -41.29 -3.07
C ALA A 8 3.51 -40.34 -2.53
N VAL A 9 3.31 -40.37 -1.22
CA VAL A 9 2.57 -39.33 -0.51
C VAL A 9 3.44 -38.07 -0.56
N PHE A 10 3.21 -37.22 -1.56
CA PHE A 10 3.64 -35.83 -1.49
C PHE A 10 2.86 -35.20 -0.34
N LEU A 11 3.51 -35.10 0.82
CA LEU A 11 3.14 -34.11 1.83
C LEU A 11 3.28 -32.75 1.15
N LEU A 12 2.16 -32.21 0.65
CA LEU A 12 2.01 -30.78 0.49
C LEU A 12 2.19 -30.20 1.88
N VAL A 13 3.44 -29.89 2.23
CA VAL A 13 3.71 -28.90 3.26
C VAL A 13 3.06 -27.64 2.72
N SER A 14 1.87 -27.31 3.24
CA SER A 14 1.28 -25.99 3.15
C SER A 14 2.35 -25.02 3.65
N ARG A 15 3.16 -24.51 2.72
CA ARG A 15 4.14 -23.49 3.03
C ARG A 15 3.33 -22.29 3.43
N ILE A 16 3.47 -21.92 4.69
CA ILE A 16 2.78 -20.77 5.24
C ILE A 16 3.32 -19.55 4.51
N SER A 17 2.38 -18.80 3.97
CA SER A 17 2.52 -17.82 2.89
C SER A 17 2.03 -16.50 3.49
N GLY A 18 2.95 -15.58 3.78
CA GLY A 18 2.65 -14.25 4.32
C GLY A 18 3.62 -13.66 5.36
N LEU A 19 4.88 -14.11 5.42
CA LEU A 19 5.90 -13.58 6.36
C LEU A 19 7.29 -13.48 5.73
N SER A 20 8.09 -12.54 6.20
CA SER A 20 9.52 -12.47 5.87
C SER A 20 10.29 -13.47 6.73
N PRO A 21 11.00 -14.46 6.14
CA PRO A 21 11.82 -15.39 6.91
C PRO A 21 12.89 -14.70 7.75
N THR A 22 13.33 -13.51 7.32
CA THR A 22 14.33 -12.67 8.00
C THR A 22 13.80 -12.09 9.30
N PHE A 23 12.53 -11.67 9.35
CA PHE A 23 11.97 -10.91 10.47
C PHE A 23 10.95 -11.68 11.30
N GLN A 24 10.48 -12.83 10.81
CA GLN A 24 9.50 -13.68 11.49
C GLN A 24 9.86 -13.94 12.97
N ALA A 25 11.08 -14.39 13.26
CA ALA A 25 11.49 -14.69 14.64
C ALA A 25 11.48 -13.45 15.55
N CYS A 26 11.80 -12.27 15.01
CA CYS A 26 11.73 -11.01 15.73
C CYS A 26 10.29 -10.62 16.07
N GLN A 27 9.38 -10.75 15.11
CA GLN A 27 7.99 -10.28 15.23
C GLN A 27 7.13 -11.13 16.17
N LEU A 28 7.40 -12.43 16.32
CA LEU A 28 6.56 -13.29 17.15
C LEU A 28 6.61 -12.91 18.63
N GLN A 29 5.45 -12.87 19.29
CA GLN A 29 5.36 -12.77 20.75
C GLN A 29 6.20 -13.83 21.44
N LYS A 30 6.86 -13.43 22.52
CA LYS A 30 7.75 -14.29 23.30
C LYS A 30 7.06 -14.74 24.59
N PRO A 31 7.41 -15.93 25.14
CA PRO A 31 6.92 -16.36 26.44
C PRO A 31 7.27 -15.34 27.55
N ALA A 32 6.47 -15.31 28.62
CA ALA A 32 6.72 -14.44 29.75
C ALA A 32 8.14 -14.62 30.32
N GLY A 33 8.84 -13.51 30.56
CA GLY A 33 10.22 -13.48 31.06
C GLY A 33 11.30 -13.62 29.99
N VAL A 34 10.92 -13.76 28.70
CA VAL A 34 11.85 -13.73 27.57
C VAL A 34 11.78 -12.36 26.90
N SER A 35 12.94 -11.73 26.67
CA SER A 35 13.00 -10.42 26.02
C SER A 35 12.30 -10.46 24.64
N PRO A 36 11.44 -9.48 24.31
CA PRO A 36 10.79 -9.38 23.01
C PRO A 36 11.77 -9.33 21.84
N LEU A 37 12.98 -8.81 22.09
CA LEU A 37 14.05 -8.63 21.10
C LEU A 37 14.78 -9.91 20.71
N VAL A 38 14.48 -11.05 21.34
CA VAL A 38 15.04 -12.34 20.92
C VAL A 38 14.65 -12.64 19.47
N GLY A 39 15.65 -12.94 18.63
CA GLY A 39 15.45 -13.19 17.19
C GLY A 39 15.45 -11.93 16.34
N CYS A 40 15.57 -10.74 16.94
CA CYS A 40 15.70 -9.50 16.20
C CYS A 40 17.15 -9.23 15.74
N PRO A 41 17.33 -8.49 14.64
CA PRO A 41 18.64 -7.94 14.28
C PRO A 41 19.27 -7.17 15.45
N ALA A 42 20.59 -7.26 15.59
CA ALA A 42 21.31 -6.53 16.63
C ALA A 42 21.06 -5.01 16.53
N GLY A 43 20.82 -4.36 17.67
CA GLY A 43 20.50 -2.93 17.72
C GLY A 43 19.04 -2.58 17.41
N THR A 44 18.14 -3.57 17.29
CA THR A 44 16.70 -3.32 17.18
C THR A 44 16.18 -2.56 18.40
N ILE A 45 15.44 -1.49 18.15
CA ILE A 45 14.78 -0.70 19.19
C ILE A 45 13.41 -1.30 19.48
N LEU A 46 13.09 -1.50 20.76
CA LEU A 46 11.76 -1.94 21.20
C LEU A 46 10.87 -0.71 21.49
N VAL A 47 9.68 -0.70 20.89
CA VAL A 47 8.58 0.21 21.22
C VAL A 47 7.45 -0.59 21.86
N SER A 48 7.04 -0.20 23.06
CA SER A 48 5.93 -0.82 23.78
C SER A 48 5.32 0.18 24.76
N GLN A 49 3.99 0.15 24.90
CA GLN A 49 3.28 0.94 25.89
C GLN A 49 3.27 0.30 27.28
N THR A 50 3.61 -1.00 27.38
CA THR A 50 3.42 -1.80 28.60
C THR A 50 4.68 -2.55 29.04
N HIS A 51 5.60 -2.88 28.13
CA HIS A 51 6.76 -3.70 28.44
C HIS A 51 7.90 -2.89 29.09
N SER A 52 8.43 -3.38 30.21
CA SER A 52 9.43 -2.66 31.02
C SER A 52 10.80 -2.50 30.36
N GLU A 53 11.16 -3.39 29.43
CA GLU A 53 12.38 -3.28 28.61
C GLU A 53 12.30 -2.21 27.52
N ALA A 54 11.11 -1.70 27.18
CA ALA A 54 10.96 -0.74 26.10
C ALA A 54 11.44 0.65 26.51
N VAL A 55 12.30 1.25 25.67
CA VAL A 55 12.79 2.61 25.88
C VAL A 55 11.76 3.66 25.43
N PHE A 56 10.91 3.29 24.47
CA PHE A 56 9.91 4.18 23.90
C PHE A 56 8.52 3.55 23.98
N SER A 57 7.53 4.38 24.31
CA SER A 57 6.10 4.05 24.20
C SER A 57 5.41 4.67 22.98
N SER A 58 6.19 5.35 22.13
CA SER A 58 5.77 6.03 20.90
C SER A 58 6.73 5.64 19.78
N VAL A 59 6.18 5.21 18.65
CA VAL A 59 6.94 4.85 17.45
C VAL A 59 7.61 6.10 16.90
N GLN A 60 6.94 7.26 16.89
CA GLN A 60 7.56 8.49 16.40
C GLN A 60 8.76 8.92 17.25
N LYS A 61 8.70 8.77 18.58
CA LYS A 61 9.86 9.05 19.44
C LYS A 61 11.02 8.09 19.16
N ALA A 62 10.75 6.81 18.89
CA ALA A 62 11.78 5.87 18.49
C ALA A 62 12.41 6.24 17.14
N VAL A 63 11.60 6.64 16.15
CA VAL A 63 12.09 7.17 14.86
C VAL A 63 13.00 8.38 15.04
N LEU A 64 12.62 9.34 15.88
CA LEU A 64 13.42 10.54 16.16
C LEU A 64 14.73 10.23 16.91
N SER A 65 14.81 9.09 17.60
CA SER A 65 16.03 8.67 18.29
C SER A 65 17.08 8.04 17.37
N LEU A 66 16.69 7.68 16.14
CA LEU A 66 17.57 6.92 15.26
C LEU A 66 18.80 7.73 14.84
N PRO A 67 19.98 7.10 14.75
CA PRO A 67 21.20 7.78 14.31
C PRO A 67 21.05 8.27 12.87
N LYS A 68 21.70 9.37 12.50
CA LYS A 68 21.59 9.94 11.14
C LYS A 68 21.96 8.95 10.03
N THR A 69 22.87 8.03 10.30
CA THR A 69 23.40 7.03 9.36
C THR A 69 23.25 5.61 9.88
N GLY A 70 23.25 4.64 8.99
CA GLY A 70 23.14 3.22 9.27
C GLY A 70 21.69 2.73 9.29
N LYS A 71 21.46 1.50 8.84
CA LYS A 71 20.16 0.84 8.87
C LYS A 71 19.63 0.76 10.31
N ALA A 72 18.35 1.09 10.49
CA ALA A 72 17.65 0.97 11.77
C ALA A 72 16.47 -0.01 11.68
N VAL A 73 16.24 -0.74 12.77
CA VAL A 73 15.10 -1.65 12.92
C VAL A 73 14.37 -1.30 14.22
N ILE A 74 13.05 -1.19 14.14
CA ILE A 74 12.17 -0.93 15.28
C ILE A 74 11.14 -2.06 15.34
N LEU A 75 11.10 -2.78 16.47
CA LEU A 75 10.01 -3.70 16.80
C LEU A 75 8.97 -2.94 17.60
N VAL A 76 7.73 -2.91 17.11
CA VAL A 76 6.56 -2.32 17.78
C VAL A 76 5.71 -3.45 18.34
N GLU A 77 5.50 -3.46 19.64
CA GLU A 77 4.64 -4.46 20.28
C GLU A 77 3.16 -4.16 20.09
N GLU A 78 2.34 -5.19 20.30
CA GLU A 78 0.87 -5.13 20.30
C GLU A 78 0.36 -3.88 21.01
N GLY A 79 -0.59 -3.19 20.38
CA GLY A 79 -1.20 -2.00 20.96
C GLY A 79 -1.74 -1.02 19.92
N GLU A 80 -2.40 0.01 20.43
CA GLU A 80 -2.90 1.13 19.65
C GLU A 80 -2.05 2.39 19.90
N TYR A 81 -1.46 2.92 18.84
CA TYR A 81 -0.55 4.05 18.87
C TYR A 81 -1.22 5.23 18.13
N HIS A 82 -1.77 6.17 18.90
CA HIS A 82 -2.36 7.39 18.34
C HIS A 82 -1.27 8.44 18.08
N GLU A 83 -0.72 8.47 16.88
CA GLU A 83 0.35 9.37 16.49
C GLU A 83 0.55 9.46 14.97
N THR A 84 1.18 10.55 14.53
CA THR A 84 1.74 10.67 13.18
C THR A 84 3.16 10.15 13.16
N ILE A 85 3.51 9.32 12.18
CA ILE A 85 4.87 8.84 11.95
C ILE A 85 5.48 9.62 10.78
N ASN A 86 6.62 10.27 11.00
CA ASN A 86 7.33 11.04 10.00
C ASN A 86 8.78 10.58 9.86
N ILE A 87 9.09 9.96 8.72
CA ILE A 87 10.41 9.46 8.34
C ILE A 87 11.08 10.45 7.39
N THR A 88 11.91 11.35 7.95
CA THR A 88 12.68 12.35 7.18
C THR A 88 14.10 11.94 6.85
N ARG A 89 14.59 10.87 7.49
CA ARG A 89 15.95 10.36 7.30
C ARG A 89 16.09 9.59 5.98
N THR A 90 17.26 9.70 5.36
CA THR A 90 17.61 9.02 4.12
C THR A 90 17.94 7.53 4.32
N ASP A 91 18.71 7.20 5.36
CA ASP A 91 19.19 5.83 5.55
C ASP A 91 18.06 4.86 5.98
N PRO A 92 18.18 3.56 5.65
CA PRO A 92 17.08 2.58 5.77
C PRO A 92 16.44 2.53 7.16
N VAL A 93 15.11 2.38 7.18
CA VAL A 93 14.30 2.20 8.39
C VAL A 93 13.35 1.03 8.18
N ILE A 94 13.34 0.08 9.11
CA ILE A 94 12.43 -1.05 9.10
C ILE A 94 11.54 -1.00 10.35
N LEU A 95 10.23 -0.93 10.15
CA LEU A 95 9.23 -1.09 11.19
C LEU A 95 8.67 -2.52 11.16
N LEU A 96 8.73 -3.20 12.29
CA LEU A 96 8.24 -4.56 12.48
C LEU A 96 7.07 -4.52 13.48
N GLY A 97 5.88 -4.90 13.05
CA GLY A 97 4.75 -5.12 13.96
C GLY A 97 4.85 -6.49 14.61
N GLN A 98 4.60 -6.55 15.91
CA GLN A 98 4.52 -7.79 16.65
C GLN A 98 3.33 -8.65 16.18
N LEU A 99 3.52 -9.96 16.21
CA LEU A 99 2.59 -10.97 15.76
C LEU A 99 2.33 -12.00 16.86
N SER A 100 1.11 -12.54 16.92
CA SER A 100 0.80 -13.66 17.81
C SER A 100 1.28 -14.96 17.19
N THR A 101 1.84 -15.85 17.99
CA THR A 101 2.16 -17.23 17.55
C THR A 101 0.92 -18.03 17.15
N HIS A 102 -0.27 -17.60 17.56
CA HIS A 102 -1.54 -18.24 17.22
C HIS A 102 -2.10 -17.81 15.87
N THR A 103 -2.02 -16.53 15.53
CA THR A 103 -2.62 -15.97 14.30
C THR A 103 -1.62 -15.81 13.16
N ALA A 104 -0.33 -15.66 13.44
CA ALA A 104 0.70 -15.43 12.42
C ALA A 104 0.76 -16.52 11.34
N PHE A 105 0.39 -17.75 11.71
CA PHE A 105 0.47 -18.93 10.84
C PHE A 105 -0.90 -19.50 10.49
N ASP A 106 -1.98 -18.79 10.79
CA ASP A 106 -3.33 -19.23 10.42
C ASP A 106 -3.47 -19.19 8.89
N PRO A 107 -3.69 -20.34 8.21
CA PRO A 107 -3.87 -20.38 6.76
C PRO A 107 -5.13 -19.64 6.27
N ALA A 108 -6.09 -19.39 7.15
CA ALA A 108 -7.27 -18.59 6.85
C ALA A 108 -7.08 -17.10 7.19
N GLY A 109 -5.97 -16.73 7.83
CA GLY A 109 -5.66 -15.37 8.23
C GLY A 109 -5.21 -14.49 7.06
N ASN A 110 -5.39 -13.18 7.22
CA ASN A 110 -4.89 -12.15 6.31
C ASN A 110 -4.28 -10.99 7.12
N ALA A 111 -3.88 -9.89 6.49
CA ALA A 111 -3.28 -8.75 7.21
C ALA A 111 -4.18 -8.24 8.37
N SER A 112 -5.49 -8.10 8.13
CA SER A 112 -6.44 -7.57 9.12
C SER A 112 -6.66 -8.47 10.35
N SER A 113 -6.34 -9.77 10.27
CA SER A 113 -6.50 -10.71 11.39
C SER A 113 -5.18 -11.09 12.04
N ARG A 114 -4.05 -10.86 11.36
CA ARG A 114 -2.70 -11.18 11.84
C ARG A 114 -2.10 -10.05 12.67
N ASN A 115 -2.32 -8.81 12.25
CA ASN A 115 -1.61 -7.66 12.81
C ASN A 115 -2.13 -7.33 14.22
N LEU A 116 -1.20 -7.18 15.17
CA LEU A 116 -1.50 -6.77 16.55
C LEU A 116 -1.23 -5.30 16.81
N VAL A 117 -0.56 -4.63 15.87
CA VAL A 117 -0.13 -3.23 16.00
C VAL A 117 -1.01 -2.36 15.14
N GLN A 118 -1.65 -1.37 15.76
CA GLN A 118 -2.44 -0.37 15.06
C GLN A 118 -1.84 1.00 15.34
N ILE A 119 -1.39 1.68 14.28
CA ILE A 119 -0.95 3.08 14.37
C ILE A 119 -1.98 3.93 13.65
N TRP A 120 -2.48 4.95 14.32
CA TRP A 120 -3.56 5.74 13.78
C TRP A 120 -3.45 7.23 14.11
N ASP A 121 -4.07 8.05 13.27
CA ASP A 121 -4.35 9.46 13.50
C ASP A 121 -5.80 9.73 13.06
N ASN A 122 -6.33 10.93 13.27
CA ASN A 122 -7.71 11.30 12.92
C ASN A 122 -7.81 12.68 12.27
N LYS A 123 -6.71 13.15 11.68
CA LYS A 123 -6.68 14.40 10.91
C LYS A 123 -7.34 14.21 9.54
N PHE A 124 -8.10 15.20 9.12
CA PHE A 124 -8.66 15.32 7.78
C PHE A 124 -8.42 16.74 7.27
N VAL A 125 -8.48 16.90 5.96
CA VAL A 125 -8.26 18.20 5.31
C VAL A 125 -9.38 19.16 5.67
N GLN A 126 -8.98 20.35 6.10
CA GLN A 126 -9.86 21.49 6.30
C GLN A 126 -9.46 22.62 5.35
N THR A 127 -10.33 23.61 5.16
CA THR A 127 -10.05 24.77 4.30
C THR A 127 -8.69 25.39 4.63
N GLY A 128 -7.80 25.45 3.64
CA GLY A 128 -6.45 26.01 3.78
C GLY A 128 -5.38 25.00 4.19
N MET A 129 -5.72 23.73 4.42
CA MET A 129 -4.75 22.65 4.59
C MET A 129 -4.37 22.04 3.25
N ASP A 130 -3.11 21.62 3.13
CA ASP A 130 -2.69 20.64 2.13
C ASP A 130 -2.94 19.23 2.67
N ASP A 131 -3.28 18.30 1.79
CA ASP A 131 -3.57 16.89 2.06
C ASP A 131 -2.48 16.22 2.90
N ALA A 132 -1.20 16.57 2.68
CA ALA A 132 -0.06 16.06 3.44
C ALA A 132 -0.16 16.32 4.95
N GLN A 133 -0.93 17.32 5.38
CA GLN A 133 -1.16 17.62 6.81
C GLN A 133 -2.11 16.63 7.48
N SER A 134 -2.86 15.85 6.69
CA SER A 134 -3.78 14.82 7.19
C SER A 134 -3.13 13.43 7.27
N ALA A 135 -1.96 13.25 6.65
CA ALA A 135 -1.30 11.95 6.56
C ALA A 135 -0.88 11.42 7.93
N MET A 136 -1.18 10.14 8.18
CA MET A 136 -0.77 9.43 9.39
C MET A 136 0.69 8.98 9.30
N LEU A 137 1.11 8.38 8.17
CA LEU A 137 2.49 7.98 7.88
C LEU A 137 3.05 8.84 6.74
N ILE A 138 4.15 9.55 7.01
CA ILE A 138 4.87 10.35 6.03
C ILE A 138 6.28 9.77 5.88
N VAL A 139 6.66 9.45 4.64
CA VAL A 139 8.02 9.03 4.26
C VAL A 139 8.51 9.98 3.18
N ALA A 140 9.14 11.07 3.60
CA ALA A 140 9.60 12.13 2.72
C ALA A 140 10.78 12.89 3.35
N PRO A 141 11.73 13.43 2.57
CA PRO A 141 12.93 14.10 3.11
C PRO A 141 12.59 15.36 3.93
N SER A 142 11.41 15.93 3.73
CA SER A 142 10.88 17.05 4.49
C SER A 142 9.37 17.15 4.30
N PHE A 143 8.69 17.92 5.15
CA PHE A 143 7.27 18.21 4.97
C PHE A 143 6.99 18.96 3.65
N ASN A 144 7.89 19.83 3.19
CA ASN A 144 7.73 20.49 1.88
C ASN A 144 7.76 19.50 0.71
N ALA A 145 8.40 18.35 0.89
CA ALA A 145 8.45 17.29 -0.10
C ALA A 145 7.20 16.41 -0.11
N SER A 146 6.48 16.33 1.01
CA SER A 146 5.21 15.63 1.10
C SER A 146 4.04 16.45 0.55
N LEU A 147 4.16 17.79 0.47
CA LEU A 147 3.11 18.62 -0.10
C LEU A 147 2.62 18.06 -1.44
N ILE A 148 1.30 17.91 -1.56
CA ILE A 148 0.69 17.30 -2.73
C ILE A 148 0.60 18.31 -3.86
N GLY A 149 0.23 19.55 -3.52
CA GLY A 149 0.13 20.67 -4.44
C GLY A 149 -0.99 20.55 -5.48
N ALA A 150 -1.52 21.71 -5.88
CA ALA A 150 -2.58 21.78 -6.88
C ALA A 150 -2.07 21.54 -8.32
N GLY A 151 -2.95 21.06 -9.19
CA GLY A 151 -2.68 20.95 -10.64
C GLY A 151 -1.86 19.73 -11.05
N PRO A 152 -1.58 19.55 -12.35
CA PRO A 152 -1.08 18.30 -12.92
C PRO A 152 0.35 17.94 -12.52
N THR A 153 1.13 18.92 -12.05
CA THR A 153 2.51 18.72 -11.60
C THR A 153 2.61 18.49 -10.09
N GLY A 154 1.56 18.73 -9.30
CA GLY A 154 1.69 18.74 -7.83
C GLY A 154 2.66 19.81 -7.32
N ALA A 155 3.18 19.63 -6.10
CA ALA A 155 4.10 20.58 -5.47
C ALA A 155 5.43 20.74 -6.23
N PRO A 156 6.14 21.87 -6.05
CA PRO A 156 7.42 22.13 -6.69
C PRO A 156 8.46 21.03 -6.43
N LEU A 157 9.36 20.85 -7.40
CA LEU A 157 10.48 19.92 -7.30
C LEU A 157 11.30 20.18 -6.03
N GLN A 158 11.63 19.11 -5.31
CA GLN A 158 12.50 19.17 -4.15
C GLN A 158 13.90 18.66 -4.48
N PRO A 159 14.95 19.25 -3.89
CA PRO A 159 16.33 18.89 -4.19
C PRO A 159 16.80 17.63 -3.44
N LEU A 160 16.04 17.17 -2.45
CA LEU A 160 16.42 16.05 -1.58
C LEU A 160 15.64 14.79 -1.95
N PHE A 161 16.31 13.64 -1.80
CA PHE A 161 15.67 12.34 -1.73
C PHE A 161 15.63 11.88 -0.26
N GLY A 162 14.48 11.40 0.16
CA GLY A 162 14.18 10.91 1.51
C GLY A 162 14.68 9.49 1.70
N ASN A 163 13.88 8.67 2.38
CA ASN A 163 14.31 7.33 2.72
C ASN A 163 14.52 6.47 1.47
N VAL A 164 15.68 5.82 1.36
CA VAL A 164 16.03 5.00 0.19
C VAL A 164 15.58 3.54 0.31
N ASP A 165 15.15 3.12 1.50
CA ASP A 165 14.74 1.74 1.81
C ASP A 165 13.91 1.74 3.11
N PHE A 166 12.71 2.34 3.06
CA PHE A 166 11.74 2.23 4.14
C PHE A 166 10.98 0.92 3.99
N LYS A 167 10.87 0.15 5.08
CA LYS A 167 10.08 -1.08 5.10
C LYS A 167 9.13 -1.11 6.29
N ALA A 168 7.91 -1.59 6.09
CA ALA A 168 6.99 -1.89 7.18
C ALA A 168 6.38 -3.29 7.02
N TYR A 169 6.34 -4.04 8.12
CA TYR A 169 5.82 -5.41 8.16
C TYR A 169 4.74 -5.52 9.22
N ASN A 170 3.58 -6.06 8.84
CA ASN A 170 2.52 -6.50 9.75
C ASN A 170 2.01 -5.42 10.73
N ILE A 171 1.78 -4.22 10.21
CA ILE A 171 1.23 -3.09 10.95
C ILE A 171 -0.03 -2.60 10.24
N ASP A 172 -1.06 -2.27 11.03
CA ASP A 172 -2.24 -1.58 10.54
C ASP A 172 -2.07 -0.07 10.69
N PHE A 173 -2.05 0.65 9.57
CA PHE A 173 -2.01 2.10 9.50
C PHE A 173 -3.41 2.64 9.20
N GLN A 174 -3.90 3.58 10.00
CA GLN A 174 -5.29 4.03 9.88
C GLN A 174 -5.43 5.54 10.05
N ASN A 175 -6.30 6.13 9.24
CA ASN A 175 -6.83 7.45 9.50
C ASN A 175 -8.30 7.32 9.92
N ARG A 176 -8.57 7.64 11.18
CA ARG A 176 -9.86 7.45 11.86
C ARG A 176 -10.62 8.77 12.00
N ALA A 177 -10.43 9.73 11.08
CA ALA A 177 -11.06 11.03 11.13
C ALA A 177 -12.60 10.96 11.23
N ALA A 178 -13.21 10.00 10.53
CA ALA A 178 -14.63 9.66 10.66
C ALA A 178 -14.89 8.21 10.26
N ASN A 179 -16.07 7.70 10.63
CA ASN A 179 -16.59 6.40 10.17
C ASN A 179 -17.43 6.51 8.88
N PHE A 180 -17.25 7.60 8.12
CA PHE A 180 -17.78 7.83 6.78
C PHE A 180 -16.89 8.85 6.07
N SER A 181 -17.02 8.98 4.75
CA SER A 181 -16.27 9.98 3.98
C SER A 181 -16.70 11.40 4.34
N ILE A 182 -15.76 12.21 4.82
CA ILE A 182 -15.98 13.62 5.20
C ILE A 182 -15.18 14.60 4.33
N SER A 183 -13.95 14.22 3.98
CA SER A 183 -12.94 14.94 3.19
C SER A 183 -11.72 13.99 3.09
N GLN A 184 -10.68 14.41 2.38
CA GLN A 184 -9.38 13.75 2.33
C GLN A 184 -8.84 13.50 3.74
N ALA A 185 -8.42 12.27 4.00
CA ALA A 185 -7.87 11.85 5.29
C ALA A 185 -6.81 10.78 5.03
N LEU A 186 -5.59 11.22 4.76
CA LEU A 186 -4.54 10.34 4.28
C LEU A 186 -4.08 9.33 5.34
N VAL A 187 -3.83 8.10 4.92
CA VAL A 187 -3.06 7.14 5.73
C VAL A 187 -1.59 7.30 5.41
N THR A 188 -1.22 7.30 4.13
CA THR A 188 0.19 7.36 3.72
C THR A 188 0.47 8.54 2.81
N ASP A 189 1.65 9.14 2.98
CA ASP A 189 2.29 10.07 2.06
C ASP A 189 3.75 9.64 1.86
N ILE A 190 4.04 9.00 0.73
CA ILE A 190 5.40 8.62 0.36
C ILE A 190 5.83 9.51 -0.79
N SER A 191 6.81 10.38 -0.55
CA SER A 191 7.25 11.39 -1.54
C SER A 191 8.77 11.48 -1.57
N TYR A 192 9.37 11.44 -2.76
CA TYR A 192 10.84 11.40 -2.94
C TYR A 192 11.51 10.30 -2.12
N ALA A 193 10.90 9.12 -2.03
CA ALA A 193 11.38 8.02 -1.20
C ALA A 193 11.05 6.68 -1.83
N ASN A 194 11.77 5.64 -1.40
CA ASN A 194 11.49 4.26 -1.73
C ASN A 194 10.92 3.57 -0.48
N ALA A 195 9.73 2.99 -0.61
CA ALA A 195 9.03 2.38 0.52
C ALA A 195 8.34 1.07 0.14
N SER A 196 8.51 0.03 0.95
CA SER A 196 7.85 -1.26 0.76
C SER A 196 7.09 -1.74 1.99
N PHE A 197 5.97 -2.41 1.76
CA PHE A 197 4.99 -2.77 2.80
C PHE A 197 4.54 -4.21 2.61
N TYR A 198 4.50 -4.96 3.72
CA TYR A 198 4.36 -6.42 3.72
C TYR A 198 3.36 -6.84 4.79
N GLY A 199 2.24 -7.45 4.39
CA GLY A 199 1.26 -7.90 5.37
C GLY A 199 0.57 -6.76 6.12
N CYS A 200 0.50 -5.55 5.55
CA CYS A 200 0.00 -4.36 6.21
C CYS A 200 -1.49 -4.11 5.92
N THR A 201 -2.11 -3.30 6.77
CA THR A 201 -3.45 -2.75 6.49
C THR A 201 -3.37 -1.24 6.38
N PHE A 202 -4.12 -0.65 5.45
CA PHE A 202 -4.27 0.80 5.30
C PHE A 202 -5.75 1.13 5.25
N ALA A 203 -6.22 2.00 6.14
CA ALA A 203 -7.65 2.27 6.26
C ALA A 203 -8.00 3.75 6.39
N SER A 204 -8.75 4.26 5.41
CA SER A 204 -9.46 5.55 5.45
C SER A 204 -10.66 5.53 4.49
N TYR A 205 -11.18 6.68 4.08
CA TYR A 205 -12.29 6.80 3.13
C TYR A 205 -11.84 7.47 1.85
N GLN A 206 -11.53 8.76 1.92
CA GLN A 206 -11.00 9.51 0.78
C GLN A 206 -9.49 9.64 0.91
N ASP A 207 -8.78 9.38 -0.19
CA ASP A 207 -7.34 9.60 -0.34
C ASP A 207 -6.51 8.77 0.65
N THR A 208 -6.83 7.48 0.79
CA THR A 208 -6.18 6.58 1.77
C THR A 208 -4.67 6.46 1.53
N TRP A 209 -4.26 6.23 0.29
CA TRP A 209 -2.87 5.97 -0.08
C TRP A 209 -2.36 7.01 -1.07
N TYR A 210 -1.29 7.72 -0.71
CA TYR A 210 -0.56 8.60 -1.62
C TYR A 210 0.85 8.07 -1.92
N THR A 211 1.14 7.84 -3.20
CA THR A 211 2.53 7.75 -3.71
C THR A 211 2.84 9.01 -4.49
N GLY A 212 3.52 9.95 -3.85
CA GLY A 212 3.84 11.25 -4.38
C GLY A 212 4.97 11.26 -5.39
N ARG A 213 5.36 12.47 -5.76
CA ARG A 213 6.36 12.73 -6.80
C ARG A 213 7.70 12.06 -6.47
N ASN A 214 8.33 11.46 -7.48
CA ASN A 214 9.62 10.77 -7.37
C ASN A 214 9.67 9.67 -6.28
N ALA A 215 8.51 9.17 -5.83
CA ALA A 215 8.46 8.02 -4.95
C ALA A 215 8.31 6.73 -5.73
N SER A 216 8.89 5.66 -5.20
CA SER A 216 8.65 4.28 -5.64
C SER A 216 8.10 3.48 -4.49
N THR A 217 6.95 2.84 -4.68
CA THR A 217 6.31 2.05 -3.63
C THR A 217 5.97 0.64 -4.07
N TYR A 218 6.15 -0.31 -3.16
CA TYR A 218 5.80 -1.71 -3.35
C TYR A 218 4.96 -2.20 -2.17
N VAL A 219 3.78 -2.74 -2.44
CA VAL A 219 2.85 -3.21 -1.41
C VAL A 219 2.44 -4.64 -1.72
N VAL A 220 2.60 -5.55 -0.76
CA VAL A 220 2.28 -6.97 -0.95
C VAL A 220 1.53 -7.59 0.24
N ASP A 221 0.64 -8.54 -0.05
CA ASP A 221 -0.14 -9.30 0.95
C ASP A 221 -0.89 -8.38 1.93
N SER A 222 -1.42 -7.27 1.42
CA SER A 222 -1.94 -6.16 2.22
C SER A 222 -3.40 -5.88 1.92
N VAL A 223 -4.09 -5.20 2.83
CA VAL A 223 -5.49 -4.77 2.64
C VAL A 223 -5.56 -3.25 2.66
N ILE A 224 -6.18 -2.66 1.63
CA ILE A 224 -6.37 -1.21 1.52
C ILE A 224 -7.87 -0.93 1.48
N PHE A 225 -8.36 -0.25 2.50
CA PHE A 225 -9.76 0.15 2.64
C PHE A 225 -9.95 1.59 2.20
N GLY A 226 -10.98 1.84 1.39
CA GLY A 226 -11.30 3.19 0.94
C GLY A 226 -12.65 3.32 0.24
N GLN A 227 -12.94 4.54 -0.21
CA GLN A 227 -14.15 4.90 -0.94
C GLN A 227 -13.82 5.76 -2.16
N THR A 228 -13.16 6.90 -1.95
CA THR A 228 -12.93 7.93 -2.98
C THR A 228 -11.45 8.08 -3.25
N ASP A 229 -11.04 7.84 -4.49
CA ASP A 229 -9.68 8.05 -4.98
C ASP A 229 -8.62 7.46 -4.03
N TYR A 230 -8.95 6.33 -3.41
CA TYR A 230 -8.23 5.89 -2.22
C TYR A 230 -6.85 5.32 -2.55
N LEU A 231 -6.56 5.04 -3.83
CA LEU A 231 -5.22 4.98 -4.38
C LEU A 231 -4.99 6.20 -5.27
N PHE A 232 -4.32 7.22 -4.77
CA PHE A 232 -3.98 8.39 -5.56
C PHE A 232 -2.48 8.66 -5.51
N GLY A 233 -1.99 9.44 -6.46
CA GLY A 233 -0.55 9.58 -6.54
C GLY A 233 -0.06 10.20 -7.81
N PHE A 234 1.26 10.16 -7.90
CA PHE A 234 2.04 10.66 -9.00
C PHE A 234 3.26 9.78 -9.27
N GLY A 235 3.90 9.20 -8.25
CA GLY A 235 5.08 8.34 -8.42
C GLY A 235 4.78 6.99 -9.08
N THR A 236 5.65 6.01 -8.83
CA THR A 236 5.49 4.63 -9.32
C THR A 236 5.06 3.74 -8.17
N ALA A 237 3.89 3.12 -8.25
CA ALA A 237 3.37 2.24 -7.21
C ALA A 237 3.02 0.86 -7.76
N TRP A 238 3.55 -0.19 -7.14
CA TRP A 238 3.22 -1.58 -7.46
C TRP A 238 2.50 -2.23 -6.27
N PHE A 239 1.25 -2.63 -6.49
CA PHE A 239 0.42 -3.33 -5.52
C PHE A 239 0.25 -4.78 -5.98
N GLN A 240 0.68 -5.75 -5.18
CA GLN A 240 0.66 -7.17 -5.53
C GLN A 240 -0.05 -7.99 -4.48
N ASN A 241 -0.92 -8.92 -4.87
CA ASN A 241 -1.67 -9.73 -3.89
C ASN A 241 -2.31 -8.84 -2.80
N VAL A 242 -2.88 -7.71 -3.22
CA VAL A 242 -3.57 -6.81 -2.30
C VAL A 242 -5.08 -6.99 -2.41
N VAL A 243 -5.76 -6.70 -1.32
CA VAL A 243 -7.22 -6.59 -1.30
C VAL A 243 -7.58 -5.11 -1.26
N LEU A 244 -8.24 -4.65 -2.32
CA LEU A 244 -8.80 -3.30 -2.43
C LEU A 244 -10.27 -3.37 -1.99
N ALA A 245 -10.53 -2.92 -0.76
CA ALA A 245 -11.80 -3.08 -0.05
C ALA A 245 -12.65 -1.80 -0.12
N ASN A 246 -13.67 -1.81 -0.99
CA ASN A 246 -14.56 -0.68 -1.25
C ASN A 246 -15.59 -0.49 -0.13
N ARG A 247 -15.40 0.51 0.73
CA ARG A 247 -16.35 0.92 1.80
C ARG A 247 -17.63 1.53 1.26
N ALA A 248 -17.51 2.22 0.13
CA ALA A 248 -18.57 2.73 -0.72
C ALA A 248 -17.97 3.03 -2.10
N CYS A 249 -18.77 3.58 -3.01
CA CYS A 249 -18.27 4.04 -4.31
C CYS A 249 -18.47 5.56 -4.40
N GLY A 250 -17.44 6.30 -4.76
CA GLY A 250 -17.53 7.72 -5.07
C GLY A 250 -16.23 8.19 -5.69
N GLY A 251 -16.22 8.52 -6.98
CA GLY A 251 -14.96 8.68 -7.72
C GLY A 251 -14.36 7.32 -8.13
N GLY A 252 -13.05 7.31 -8.34
CA GLY A 252 -12.32 6.11 -8.74
C GLY A 252 -11.72 5.35 -7.55
N ILE A 253 -11.45 4.07 -7.72
CA ILE A 253 -10.50 3.34 -6.85
C ILE A 253 -9.11 3.97 -6.98
N VAL A 254 -8.68 4.21 -8.23
CA VAL A 254 -7.41 4.87 -8.55
C VAL A 254 -7.63 6.27 -9.12
N ALA A 255 -6.89 7.27 -8.62
CA ALA A 255 -6.78 8.60 -9.20
C ALA A 255 -5.31 9.03 -9.34
N TRP A 256 -4.67 8.64 -10.43
CA TRP A 256 -3.25 8.94 -10.65
C TRP A 256 -3.05 10.23 -11.47
N LYS A 257 -1.99 10.97 -11.15
CA LYS A 257 -1.38 11.96 -12.03
C LYS A 257 -0.32 11.28 -12.88
N GLY A 258 -0.38 11.49 -14.19
CA GLY A 258 0.77 11.24 -15.06
C GLY A 258 1.63 12.48 -15.23
N THR A 259 2.73 12.33 -15.94
CA THR A 259 3.54 13.46 -16.40
C THR A 259 4.17 13.12 -17.74
N ASN A 260 4.62 14.15 -18.45
CA ASN A 260 5.33 13.95 -19.69
C ASN A 260 6.77 13.49 -19.40
N LEU A 261 7.43 12.91 -20.40
CA LEU A 261 8.81 12.45 -20.29
C LEU A 261 9.83 13.60 -20.14
N THR A 262 9.44 14.87 -20.31
CA THR A 262 10.32 16.01 -20.05
C THR A 262 10.50 16.23 -18.55
N ASP A 263 9.41 16.12 -17.79
CA ASP A 263 9.39 16.32 -16.33
C ASP A 263 9.83 15.06 -15.55
N ALA A 264 9.72 13.88 -16.17
CA ALA A 264 10.20 12.62 -15.62
C ALA A 264 10.79 11.70 -16.73
N PRO A 265 11.99 12.00 -17.26
CA PRO A 265 12.61 11.24 -18.33
C PRO A 265 12.78 9.78 -17.96
N ASN A 266 12.32 8.90 -18.84
CA ASN A 266 12.36 7.46 -18.67
C ASN A 266 11.65 6.97 -17.40
N ASN A 267 10.72 7.72 -16.78
CA ASN A 267 9.95 7.19 -15.66
C ASN A 267 8.69 6.45 -16.13
N ARG A 268 8.25 5.47 -15.36
CA ARG A 268 6.98 4.73 -15.54
C ARG A 268 6.01 5.04 -14.40
N TYR A 269 5.88 6.32 -14.07
CA TYR A 269 4.88 6.80 -13.11
C TYR A 269 3.49 6.26 -13.45
N GLY A 270 2.84 5.72 -12.44
CA GLY A 270 1.60 4.99 -12.58
C GLY A 270 1.31 4.11 -11.37
N ALA A 271 0.07 3.63 -11.32
CA ALA A 271 -0.36 2.58 -10.40
C ALA A 271 -0.47 1.25 -11.14
N TYR A 272 0.22 0.23 -10.64
CA TYR A 272 0.23 -1.12 -11.20
C TYR A 272 -0.32 -2.08 -10.15
N ILE A 273 -1.44 -2.72 -10.46
CA ILE A 273 -2.17 -3.61 -9.56
C ILE A 273 -2.08 -5.03 -10.14
N SER A 274 -1.36 -5.93 -9.48
CA SER A 274 -1.08 -7.29 -9.95
C SER A 274 -1.62 -8.34 -8.99
N ASP A 275 -2.22 -9.40 -9.53
CA ASP A 275 -2.65 -10.59 -8.81
C ASP A 275 -3.48 -10.25 -7.55
N SER A 276 -4.33 -9.25 -7.68
CA SER A 276 -5.02 -8.60 -6.55
C SER A 276 -6.54 -8.82 -6.62
N THR A 277 -7.23 -8.45 -5.55
CA THR A 277 -8.68 -8.60 -5.42
C THR A 277 -9.33 -7.25 -5.15
N ILE A 278 -10.39 -6.92 -5.90
CA ILE A 278 -11.29 -5.81 -5.61
C ILE A 278 -12.61 -6.39 -5.09
N MET A 279 -13.05 -5.90 -3.93
CA MET A 279 -14.28 -6.36 -3.31
C MET A 279 -15.00 -5.26 -2.53
N ARG A 280 -16.31 -5.43 -2.32
CA ARG A 280 -17.03 -4.69 -1.28
C ARG A 280 -16.38 -4.97 0.08
N SER A 281 -16.06 -3.90 0.79
CA SER A 281 -15.44 -4.02 2.10
C SER A 281 -16.34 -4.78 3.09
N PRO A 282 -15.78 -5.67 3.93
CA PRO A 282 -16.53 -6.32 5.00
C PRO A 282 -17.04 -5.31 6.06
N ASP A 283 -16.37 -4.17 6.22
CA ASP A 283 -16.77 -3.11 7.15
C ASP A 283 -17.65 -2.02 6.52
N ALA A 284 -17.99 -2.15 5.23
CA ALA A 284 -18.91 -1.22 4.56
C ALA A 284 -20.29 -1.26 5.23
N ASN A 285 -20.90 -0.08 5.43
CA ASN A 285 -22.25 0.04 5.98
C ASN A 285 -23.22 -0.90 5.24
N ALA A 286 -24.01 -1.67 6.00
CA ALA A 286 -24.89 -2.71 5.47
C ALA A 286 -25.90 -2.19 4.42
N THR A 287 -26.27 -0.89 4.48
CA THR A 287 -27.19 -0.28 3.51
C THR A 287 -26.49 0.32 2.29
N THR A 288 -25.16 0.40 2.28
CA THR A 288 -24.40 0.90 1.12
C THR A 288 -24.48 -0.09 -0.04
N VAL A 289 -25.03 0.39 -1.15
CA VAL A 289 -25.09 -0.34 -2.43
C VAL A 289 -23.83 -0.04 -3.24
N THR A 290 -23.02 -1.07 -3.50
CA THR A 290 -21.81 -0.95 -4.33
C THR A 290 -21.93 -1.65 -5.69
N ALA A 291 -22.91 -2.54 -5.87
CA ALA A 291 -23.05 -3.36 -7.08
C ALA A 291 -23.22 -2.49 -8.34
N GLY A 292 -22.28 -2.58 -9.29
CA GLY A 292 -22.23 -1.77 -10.50
C GLY A 292 -22.24 -0.27 -10.18
N LYS A 293 -21.36 0.17 -9.28
CA LYS A 293 -21.27 1.59 -8.87
C LYS A 293 -19.85 2.11 -8.73
N CYS A 294 -18.86 1.23 -8.57
CA CYS A 294 -17.47 1.62 -8.35
C CYS A 294 -16.72 1.69 -9.68
N PHE A 295 -15.94 2.75 -9.89
CA PHE A 295 -15.04 2.86 -11.03
C PHE A 295 -13.64 2.39 -10.66
N LEU A 296 -12.97 1.68 -11.57
CA LEU A 296 -11.57 1.30 -11.47
C LEU A 296 -10.65 2.51 -11.33
N GLY A 297 -11.02 3.64 -11.93
CA GLY A 297 -10.27 4.86 -11.73
C GLY A 297 -10.80 6.03 -12.52
N ARG A 298 -10.21 7.20 -12.24
CA ARG A 298 -10.45 8.44 -12.96
C ARG A 298 -9.16 9.26 -13.08
N PRO A 299 -8.93 9.97 -14.20
CA PRO A 299 -7.62 10.53 -14.51
C PRO A 299 -7.41 11.86 -13.80
N TRP A 300 -6.65 11.90 -12.71
CA TRP A 300 -6.37 13.16 -12.01
C TRP A 300 -5.72 14.21 -12.92
N ASN A 301 -4.99 13.76 -13.94
CA ASN A 301 -4.71 14.54 -15.15
C ASN A 301 -4.75 13.64 -16.41
N ASP A 302 -4.66 14.25 -17.60
CA ASP A 302 -4.85 13.54 -18.87
C ASP A 302 -3.74 12.52 -19.21
N LEU A 303 -2.67 12.45 -18.41
CA LEU A 303 -1.53 11.55 -18.61
C LEU A 303 -1.55 10.35 -17.66
N ALA A 304 -2.62 10.18 -16.88
CA ALA A 304 -2.72 9.13 -15.87
C ALA A 304 -2.40 7.73 -16.43
N THR A 305 -1.67 6.93 -15.66
CA THR A 305 -1.35 5.55 -15.99
C THR A 305 -1.81 4.64 -14.87
N THR A 306 -2.71 3.71 -15.19
CA THR A 306 -3.20 2.67 -14.27
C THR A 306 -3.30 1.36 -15.02
N VAL A 307 -2.70 0.29 -14.47
CA VAL A 307 -2.67 -1.04 -15.08
C VAL A 307 -3.14 -2.07 -14.08
N TYR A 308 -4.13 -2.87 -14.47
CA TYR A 308 -4.62 -4.03 -13.71
C TYR A 308 -4.16 -5.34 -14.39
N LEU A 309 -3.50 -6.22 -13.66
CA LEU A 309 -2.94 -7.49 -14.13
C LEU A 309 -3.46 -8.64 -13.27
N ASN A 310 -4.11 -9.63 -13.87
CA ASN A 310 -4.66 -10.81 -13.19
C ASN A 310 -5.54 -10.47 -11.97
N THR A 311 -6.34 -9.40 -12.04
CA THR A 311 -7.10 -8.89 -10.90
C THR A 311 -8.50 -9.50 -10.84
N PHE A 312 -8.87 -10.07 -9.68
CA PHE A 312 -10.26 -10.44 -9.41
C PHE A 312 -11.08 -9.18 -9.09
N MET A 313 -12.26 -9.06 -9.69
CA MET A 313 -13.19 -7.96 -9.46
C MET A 313 -14.58 -8.52 -9.13
N ASP A 314 -15.08 -8.21 -7.94
CA ASP A 314 -16.46 -8.54 -7.58
C ASP A 314 -17.48 -7.73 -8.40
N ASN A 315 -18.78 -7.89 -8.11
CA ASN A 315 -19.84 -7.19 -8.84
C ASN A 315 -19.96 -5.70 -8.50
N SER A 316 -19.05 -5.11 -7.73
CA SER A 316 -19.08 -3.67 -7.43
C SER A 316 -18.66 -2.80 -8.61
N ILE A 317 -17.83 -3.32 -9.51
CA ILE A 317 -17.28 -2.56 -10.63
C ILE A 317 -18.36 -2.22 -11.67
N GLU A 318 -18.46 -0.95 -12.01
CA GLU A 318 -19.29 -0.45 -13.10
C GLU A 318 -18.73 -0.90 -14.45
N ALA A 319 -19.60 -1.27 -15.39
CA ALA A 319 -19.19 -1.98 -16.61
C ALA A 319 -18.28 -1.15 -17.52
N VAL A 320 -18.44 0.18 -17.50
CA VAL A 320 -17.55 1.10 -18.25
C VAL A 320 -16.15 1.18 -17.67
N GLY A 321 -15.93 0.72 -16.43
CA GLY A 321 -14.65 0.63 -15.75
C GLY A 321 -14.14 1.98 -15.25
N PHE A 322 -13.92 2.94 -16.15
CA PHE A 322 -13.30 4.23 -15.84
C PHE A 322 -14.28 5.38 -16.05
N GLU A 323 -14.12 6.45 -15.28
CA GLU A 323 -14.92 7.68 -15.44
C GLU A 323 -14.04 8.91 -15.69
N PRO A 324 -14.57 9.97 -16.33
CA PRO A 324 -13.92 11.27 -16.37
C PRO A 324 -13.69 11.84 -14.96
N PHE A 325 -12.69 12.70 -14.79
CA PHE A 325 -12.30 13.19 -13.46
C PHE A 325 -13.41 14.02 -12.78
N ASP A 326 -13.96 14.98 -13.52
CA ASP A 326 -15.05 15.86 -13.07
C ASP A 326 -15.80 16.47 -14.27
N SER A 327 -16.78 17.33 -13.99
CA SER A 327 -17.59 18.00 -15.02
C SER A 327 -16.80 19.00 -15.88
N SER A 328 -15.65 19.49 -15.41
CA SER A 328 -14.76 20.37 -16.18
C SER A 328 -13.89 19.59 -17.17
N ARG A 329 -13.67 18.29 -16.91
CA ARG A 329 -12.95 17.34 -17.78
C ARG A 329 -13.86 16.14 -18.09
N PRO A 330 -14.91 16.32 -18.92
CA PRO A 330 -15.98 15.33 -19.11
C PRO A 330 -15.58 14.14 -20.00
N VAL A 331 -14.32 14.05 -20.42
CA VAL A 331 -13.81 13.01 -21.32
C VAL A 331 -12.50 12.47 -20.76
N ILE A 332 -12.30 11.15 -20.86
CA ILE A 332 -11.01 10.52 -20.63
C ILE A 332 -10.17 10.69 -21.91
N MET A 333 -9.08 11.44 -21.81
CA MET A 333 -8.23 11.73 -22.96
C MET A 333 -7.47 10.49 -23.42
N ASN A 334 -7.21 10.37 -24.72
CA ASN A 334 -6.44 9.27 -25.30
C ASN A 334 -4.98 9.21 -24.83
N THR A 335 -4.48 10.26 -24.19
CA THR A 335 -3.16 10.31 -23.55
C THR A 335 -3.14 9.62 -22.18
N THR A 336 -4.31 9.25 -21.64
CA THR A 336 -4.44 8.43 -20.43
C THR A 336 -4.23 6.96 -20.80
N PHE A 337 -3.38 6.27 -20.04
CA PHE A 337 -3.10 4.86 -20.23
C PHE A 337 -3.79 4.03 -19.15
N TYR A 338 -5.01 3.60 -19.44
CA TYR A 338 -5.73 2.61 -18.65
C TYR A 338 -5.73 1.27 -19.35
N ALA A 339 -5.29 0.25 -18.63
CA ALA A 339 -5.05 -1.07 -19.17
C ALA A 339 -5.49 -2.18 -18.22
N GLU A 340 -6.00 -3.26 -18.80
CA GLU A 340 -6.34 -4.48 -18.09
C GLU A 340 -5.75 -5.70 -18.81
N TYR A 341 -5.22 -6.65 -18.03
CA TYR A 341 -4.81 -7.96 -18.49
C TYR A 341 -5.41 -9.01 -17.58
N LYS A 342 -6.20 -9.94 -18.13
CA LYS A 342 -6.78 -11.07 -17.39
C LYS A 342 -7.53 -10.68 -16.10
N SER A 343 -8.20 -9.53 -16.11
CA SER A 343 -9.25 -9.24 -15.12
C SER A 343 -10.32 -10.34 -15.17
N HIS A 344 -10.84 -10.73 -14.01
CA HIS A 344 -11.80 -11.81 -13.89
C HIS A 344 -12.77 -11.59 -12.72
N GLY A 345 -13.77 -12.47 -12.59
CA GLY A 345 -14.90 -12.26 -11.67
C GLY A 345 -16.02 -11.42 -12.29
N PRO A 346 -17.13 -11.19 -11.57
CA PRO A 346 -18.31 -10.51 -12.10
C PRO A 346 -18.06 -9.09 -12.64
N GLY A 347 -17.13 -8.34 -12.04
CA GLY A 347 -16.74 -6.99 -12.48
C GLY A 347 -15.60 -6.96 -13.50
N GLY A 348 -14.95 -8.11 -13.71
CA GLY A 348 -13.78 -8.24 -14.60
C GLY A 348 -14.12 -8.37 -16.07
N ASN A 349 -15.40 -8.30 -16.46
CA ASN A 349 -15.80 -8.31 -17.86
C ASN A 349 -15.49 -6.95 -18.51
N THR A 350 -14.58 -6.96 -19.48
CA THR A 350 -14.06 -5.76 -20.14
C THR A 350 -14.83 -5.35 -21.41
N THR A 351 -15.87 -6.09 -21.81
CA THR A 351 -16.59 -5.88 -23.09
C THR A 351 -17.17 -4.47 -23.26
N LEU A 352 -17.43 -3.75 -22.16
CA LEU A 352 -18.11 -2.43 -22.16
C LEU A 352 -17.21 -1.25 -21.73
N ARG A 353 -15.90 -1.46 -21.58
CA ARG A 353 -14.99 -0.41 -21.11
C ARG A 353 -14.92 0.77 -22.09
N VAL A 354 -14.86 1.99 -21.55
CA VAL A 354 -14.93 3.24 -22.34
C VAL A 354 -13.59 3.70 -22.90
N SER A 355 -12.48 3.27 -22.31
CA SER A 355 -11.11 3.51 -22.76
C SER A 355 -10.30 2.35 -22.25
N ASP A 356 -9.79 1.49 -23.16
CA ASP A 356 -9.36 0.17 -22.73
C ASP A 356 -8.19 -0.34 -23.55
N HIS A 357 -7.00 -0.26 -22.97
CA HIS A 357 -5.87 -1.04 -23.43
C HIS A 357 -6.03 -2.45 -22.84
N ILE A 358 -6.88 -3.28 -23.46
CA ILE A 358 -6.92 -4.70 -23.14
C ILE A 358 -5.67 -5.37 -23.69
N LEU A 359 -4.79 -5.72 -22.76
CA LEU A 359 -3.47 -6.22 -23.10
C LEU A 359 -3.55 -7.68 -23.52
N ASP A 360 -2.73 -8.05 -24.50
CA ASP A 360 -2.36 -9.45 -24.70
C ASP A 360 -1.20 -9.87 -23.79
N ALA A 361 -0.79 -11.15 -23.88
CA ALA A 361 0.30 -11.66 -23.05
C ALA A 361 1.66 -11.02 -23.37
N ALA A 362 1.90 -10.58 -24.60
CA ALA A 362 3.15 -9.95 -25.00
C ALA A 362 3.24 -8.54 -24.42
N GLN A 363 2.17 -7.76 -24.52
CA GLN A 363 2.06 -6.42 -23.92
C GLN A 363 2.10 -6.49 -22.40
N ALA A 364 1.39 -7.45 -21.79
CA ALA A 364 1.43 -7.67 -20.35
C ALA A 364 2.84 -8.00 -19.83
N SER A 365 3.67 -8.64 -20.65
CA SER A 365 5.07 -8.96 -20.28
C SER A 365 5.94 -7.73 -20.09
N ASP A 366 5.50 -6.53 -20.51
CA ASP A 366 6.19 -5.28 -20.26
C ASP A 366 5.92 -4.68 -18.88
N PHE A 367 4.98 -5.26 -18.13
CA PHE A 367 4.64 -4.86 -16.77
C PHE A 367 5.11 -5.91 -15.78
N THR A 368 6.40 -5.87 -15.48
CA THR A 368 7.04 -6.61 -14.38
C THR A 368 7.67 -5.62 -13.41
N ILE A 369 7.92 -6.03 -12.16
CA ILE A 369 8.53 -5.17 -11.13
C ILE A 369 9.82 -4.50 -11.67
N ASP A 370 10.70 -5.28 -12.29
CA ASP A 370 11.98 -4.77 -12.82
C ASP A 370 11.81 -3.83 -14.01
N LYS A 371 10.82 -4.06 -14.88
CA LYS A 371 10.53 -3.17 -16.00
C LYS A 371 9.80 -1.90 -15.57
N VAL A 372 8.96 -1.95 -14.54
CA VAL A 372 8.23 -0.80 -14.01
C VAL A 372 9.15 0.12 -13.21
N PHE A 373 9.97 -0.43 -12.33
CA PHE A 373 10.95 0.36 -11.57
C PHE A 373 12.25 0.63 -12.34
N LEU A 374 12.44 -0.03 -13.49
CA LEU A 374 13.60 0.12 -14.38
C LEU A 374 14.93 -0.31 -13.74
N GLU A 375 14.82 -1.13 -12.70
CA GLU A 375 15.90 -1.74 -11.97
C GLU A 375 15.36 -2.96 -11.22
N VAL A 376 16.24 -3.83 -10.71
CA VAL A 376 15.84 -4.80 -9.68
C VAL A 376 15.93 -4.09 -8.33
N PRO A 377 14.82 -3.68 -7.70
CA PRO A 377 14.87 -2.71 -6.62
C PRO A 377 15.36 -3.35 -5.32
N LYS A 378 16.47 -2.86 -4.77
CA LYS A 378 17.08 -3.41 -3.53
C LYS A 378 16.28 -3.10 -2.26
N TRP A 379 15.38 -2.12 -2.35
CA TRP A 379 14.48 -1.72 -1.27
C TRP A 379 13.21 -2.62 -1.18
N ILE A 380 13.10 -3.63 -2.05
CA ILE A 380 12.08 -4.68 -1.96
C ILE A 380 12.71 -5.94 -1.35
N ASP A 381 12.07 -6.49 -0.32
CA ASP A 381 12.29 -7.83 0.22
C ASP A 381 11.61 -8.88 -0.67
N PHE A 382 12.37 -9.43 -1.61
CA PHE A 382 11.92 -10.52 -2.49
C PHE A 382 11.88 -11.90 -1.79
N GLU A 383 12.35 -12.00 -0.56
CA GLU A 383 12.27 -13.23 0.24
C GLU A 383 10.94 -13.31 1.02
N TYR A 384 10.12 -12.26 0.97
CA TYR A 384 8.78 -12.29 1.56
C TYR A 384 7.95 -13.38 0.88
N GLN A 385 7.53 -14.36 1.68
CA GLN A 385 6.74 -15.48 1.19
C GLN A 385 5.31 -14.97 1.07
N ILE A 386 4.75 -14.95 -0.14
CA ILE A 386 3.36 -14.59 -0.42
C ILE A 386 2.45 -15.77 -0.15
#